data_AF-A0AAT9HPT5-F1
#
_entry.id   AF-A0AAT9HPT5-F1
#
_cell.length_a   1.000
_cell.length_b   1.000
_cell.length_c   1.000
_cell.angle_alpha   90.00
_cell.angle_beta   90.00
_cell.angle_gamma   90.00
#
_symmetry.space_group_name_H-M   'P 1'
#
loop_
_entity.id
_entity.type
_entity.pdbx_description
1 polymer ?
#
loop_
_entity_poly.entity_id
_entity_poly.type
_entity_poly.pdbx_seq_one_letter_code
_entity_poly.pdbx_strand_id
1 'polypeptide(L)'
;MIRFRVLNGANAHVFTLGFADEREFHVVASDAGLLDRPVAVRRLRISPGERFEIVVAFDPGEEVLLKSFAGDAEIEEGTYDLLRLVAAPRLTPSPGLPARLTSLVPPPPANGPAPSVSTAPTSTSTAWT
;
A
#
# COMPACT_ATOMS: atom_id res chain seq x y z
N MET A 1 -8.08 12.05 -0.33
CA MET A 1 -6.93 11.19 0.03
C MET A 1 -6.25 10.71 -1.24
N ILE A 2 -4.93 10.51 -1.20
CA ILE A 2 -4.12 9.96 -2.30
C ILE A 2 -3.42 8.70 -1.82
N ARG A 3 -3.33 7.68 -2.69
CA ARG A 3 -2.59 6.44 -2.46
C ARG A 3 -1.28 6.47 -3.24
N PHE A 4 -0.16 6.49 -2.54
CA PHE A 4 1.17 6.39 -3.14
C PHE A 4 1.63 4.94 -3.12
N ARG A 5 2.21 4.49 -4.23
CA ARG A 5 2.91 3.22 -4.34
C ARG A 5 4.40 3.51 -4.33
N VAL A 6 5.04 3.23 -3.20
CA VAL A 6 6.44 3.59 -2.98
C VAL A 6 7.29 2.34 -3.12
N LEU A 7 8.33 2.44 -3.92
CA LEU A 7 9.38 1.45 -4.10
C LEU A 7 10.70 2.13 -3.74
N ASN A 8 11.47 1.53 -2.84
CA ASN A 8 12.87 1.92 -2.69
C ASN A 8 13.70 1.23 -3.79
N GLY A 9 14.03 1.99 -4.84
CA GLY A 9 14.87 1.56 -5.95
C GLY A 9 16.35 1.95 -5.82
N ALA A 10 16.81 2.41 -4.65
CA ALA A 10 18.20 2.76 -4.45
C ALA A 10 19.09 1.51 -4.36
N ASN A 11 20.39 1.66 -4.66
CA ASN A 11 21.34 0.55 -4.61
C ASN A 11 21.55 0.00 -3.19
N ALA A 12 21.66 0.87 -2.18
CA ALA A 12 21.96 0.49 -0.80
C ALA A 12 21.36 1.42 0.27
N HIS A 13 20.75 2.54 -0.11
CA HIS A 13 20.26 3.53 0.84
C HIS A 13 18.89 3.10 1.40
N VAL A 14 18.71 3.23 2.71
CA VAL A 14 17.42 2.98 3.39
C VAL A 14 16.76 4.33 3.62
N PHE A 15 15.50 4.48 3.20
CA PHE A 15 14.76 5.73 3.39
C PHE A 15 13.86 5.64 4.62
N THR A 16 13.88 6.66 5.47
CA THR A 16 12.89 6.82 6.56
C THR A 16 11.90 7.91 6.15
N LEU A 17 10.86 7.51 5.44
CA LEU A 17 9.87 8.42 4.88
C LEU A 17 9.03 9.08 5.95
N GLY A 18 8.78 10.37 5.79
CA GLY A 18 7.78 11.08 6.56
C GLY A 18 7.51 12.47 6.01
N PHE A 19 6.40 13.07 6.43
CA PHE A 19 6.08 14.44 6.06
C PHE A 19 6.76 15.44 7.00
N ALA A 20 7.12 16.61 6.45
CA ALA A 20 7.81 17.69 7.16
C ALA A 20 6.94 18.35 8.24
N ASP A 21 5.62 18.41 8.01
CA ASP A 21 4.62 18.85 9.00
C ASP A 21 4.29 17.76 10.02
N GLU A 22 5.01 16.64 9.95
CA GLU A 22 4.85 15.46 10.78
C GLU A 22 3.44 14.83 10.73
N ARG A 23 2.63 15.06 9.69
CA ARG A 23 1.31 14.44 9.62
C ARG A 23 1.38 12.92 9.70
N GLU A 24 0.33 12.34 10.28
CA GLU A 24 0.11 10.90 10.24
C GLU A 24 -0.37 10.48 8.85
N PHE A 25 0.07 9.31 8.41
CA PHE A 25 -0.40 8.64 7.21
C PHE A 25 -0.58 7.14 7.47
N HIS A 26 -1.21 6.44 6.54
CA HIS A 26 -1.59 5.05 6.74
C HIS A 26 -0.86 4.14 5.76
N VAL A 27 -0.15 3.13 6.26
CA VAL A 27 0.34 2.01 5.44
C VAL A 27 -0.83 1.07 5.19
N VAL A 28 -1.09 0.73 3.93
CA VAL A 28 -2.23 -0.10 3.51
C VAL A 28 -1.81 -1.36 2.78
N ALA A 29 -0.60 -1.41 2.25
CA ALA A 29 -0.02 -2.60 1.63
C ALA A 29 1.50 -2.67 1.89
N SER A 30 2.01 -3.89 1.86
CA SER A 30 3.43 -4.23 1.84
C SER A 30 3.75 -5.01 0.57
N ASP A 31 4.95 -5.58 0.50
CA ASP A 31 5.38 -6.49 -0.55
C ASP A 31 4.46 -7.68 -0.81
N ALA A 32 3.73 -8.13 0.22
CA ALA A 32 2.78 -9.25 0.15
C ALA A 32 1.35 -8.82 -0.26
N GLY A 33 1.14 -7.54 -0.59
CA GLY A 33 -0.17 -6.98 -0.89
C GLY A 33 -0.81 -6.24 0.29
N LEU A 34 -2.14 -6.12 0.28
CA LEU A 34 -2.89 -5.38 1.29
C LEU A 34 -2.69 -5.97 2.70
N LEU A 35 -2.54 -5.09 3.68
CA LEU A 35 -2.56 -5.45 5.10
C LEU A 35 -3.98 -5.88 5.55
N ASP A 36 -4.15 -6.45 6.74
CA ASP A 36 -5.52 -6.72 7.26
C ASP A 36 -6.28 -5.42 7.52
N ARG A 37 -5.55 -4.42 8.06
CA ARG A 37 -6.06 -3.11 8.47
C ARG A 37 -5.03 -2.04 8.11
N PRO A 38 -5.46 -0.78 7.91
CA PRO A 38 -4.53 0.33 7.83
C PRO A 38 -3.68 0.46 9.09
N VAL A 39 -2.39 0.74 8.93
CA VAL A 39 -1.49 1.02 10.05
C VAL A 39 -1.09 2.48 10.01
N ALA A 40 -1.48 3.23 11.03
CA ALA A 40 -1.19 4.65 11.15
C ALA A 40 0.23 4.88 11.66
N VAL A 41 1.01 5.71 10.95
CA VAL A 41 2.41 6.01 11.24
C VAL A 41 2.76 7.46 10.88
N ARG A 42 3.80 8.02 11.49
CA ARG A 42 4.42 9.31 11.11
C ARG A 42 5.74 9.15 10.35
N ARG A 43 6.34 7.97 10.46
CA ARG A 43 7.59 7.58 9.79
C ARG A 43 7.46 6.16 9.27
N LEU A 44 8.01 5.90 8.10
CA LEU A 44 8.04 4.57 7.49
C LEU A 44 9.45 4.32 6.92
N ARG A 45 10.15 3.36 7.53
CA ARG A 45 11.44 2.87 7.04
C ARG A 45 11.21 1.94 5.86
N ILE A 46 11.92 2.16 4.75
CA ILE A 46 11.85 1.33 3.54
C ILE A 46 13.27 0.99 3.08
N SER A 47 13.60 -0.28 3.12
CA SER A 47 14.89 -0.85 2.70
C SER A 47 14.94 -1.05 1.18
N PRO A 48 16.12 -1.15 0.56
CA PRO A 48 16.24 -1.43 -0.87
C PRO A 48 15.43 -2.63 -1.34
N GLY A 49 14.64 -2.44 -2.41
CA GLY A 49 13.78 -3.47 -3.00
C GLY A 49 12.39 -3.61 -2.36
N GLU A 50 12.15 -3.03 -1.18
CA GLU A 50 10.84 -3.09 -0.53
C GLU A 50 9.82 -2.16 -1.19
N ARG A 51 8.55 -2.57 -1.13
CA ARG A 51 7.41 -1.79 -1.61
C ARG A 51 6.37 -1.63 -0.51
N PHE A 52 5.87 -0.41 -0.40
CA PHE A 52 4.75 -0.08 0.46
C PHE A 52 3.74 0.78 -0.28
N GLU A 53 2.47 0.59 0.05
CA GLU A 53 1.44 1.53 -0.38
C GLU A 53 0.97 2.32 0.84
N ILE A 54 1.02 3.65 0.74
CA ILE A 54 0.61 4.57 1.80
C ILE A 54 -0.56 5.43 1.32
N VAL A 55 -1.48 5.75 2.24
CA VAL A 55 -2.61 6.66 2.02
C VAL A 55 -2.45 7.89 2.89
N VAL A 56 -2.58 9.05 2.25
CA VAL A 56 -2.36 10.35 2.87
C VAL A 56 -3.56 11.26 2.58
N ALA A 57 -4.04 11.95 3.61
CA ALA A 57 -5.05 12.98 3.46
C ALA A 57 -4.38 14.31 3.08
N PHE A 58 -5.08 15.11 2.27
CA PHE A 58 -4.65 16.45 1.91
C PHE A 58 -5.82 17.42 2.01
N ASP A 59 -5.53 18.63 2.48
CA ASP A 59 -6.42 19.77 2.53
C ASP A 59 -6.28 20.63 1.26
N PRO A 60 -7.35 21.29 0.77
CA PRO A 60 -7.27 22.13 -0.42
C PRO A 60 -6.28 23.29 -0.26
N GLY A 61 -5.42 23.48 -1.27
CA GLY A 61 -4.47 24.60 -1.34
C GLY A 61 -3.22 24.46 -0.46
N GLU A 62 -3.04 23.34 0.25
CA GLU A 62 -1.84 23.15 1.07
C GLU A 62 -0.61 22.74 0.25
N GLU A 63 0.57 22.98 0.83
CA GLU A 63 1.85 22.49 0.32
C GLU A 63 2.50 21.61 1.38
N VAL A 64 2.85 20.37 1.02
CA VAL A 64 3.43 19.39 1.94
C VAL A 64 4.71 18.83 1.35
N LEU A 65 5.73 18.71 2.18
CA LEU A 65 7.02 18.14 1.79
C LEU A 65 7.17 16.73 2.37
N LEU A 66 7.36 15.74 1.50
CA LEU A 66 7.81 14.41 1.86
C LEU A 66 9.34 14.41 1.94
N LYS A 67 9.86 13.87 3.04
CA LYS A 67 11.29 13.81 3.35
C LYS A 67 11.70 12.37 3.64
N SER A 68 12.98 12.09 3.47
CA SER A 68 13.66 11.03 4.22
C SER A 68 14.30 11.67 5.43
N PHE A 69 14.04 11.13 6.62
CA PHE A 69 14.67 11.53 7.86
C PHE A 69 15.90 10.68 8.13
N ALA A 70 16.84 11.22 8.90
CA ALA A 70 17.95 10.43 9.39
C ALA A 70 17.44 9.30 10.28
N GLY A 71 17.96 8.10 10.09
CA GLY A 71 17.76 6.96 10.98
C GLY A 71 18.95 6.73 11.91
N ASP A 72 18.98 5.57 12.55
CA ASP A 72 20.00 5.24 13.57
C ASP A 72 21.24 4.55 12.98
N ALA A 73 21.20 4.20 11.69
CA ALA A 73 22.28 3.51 10.98
C ALA A 73 22.93 4.41 9.93
N GLU A 74 24.20 4.14 9.60
CA GLU A 74 24.97 4.89 8.58
C GLU A 74 24.29 4.88 7.19
N ILE A 75 23.61 3.78 6.84
CA ILE A 75 22.84 3.64 5.59
C ILE A 75 21.53 4.45 5.58
N GLU A 76 21.19 5.09 6.70
CA GLU A 76 20.05 5.97 6.92
C GLU A 76 20.52 7.38 7.30
N GLU A 77 21.79 7.70 7.09
CA GLU A 77 22.33 9.00 7.46
C GLU A 77 21.78 10.13 6.57
N GLY A 78 21.50 11.27 7.20
CA GLY A 78 21.08 12.49 6.50
C GLY A 78 19.57 12.65 6.38
N THR A 79 19.16 13.91 6.22
CA THR A 79 17.77 14.27 5.96
C THR A 79 17.67 14.87 4.57
N TYR A 80 16.76 14.32 3.75
CA TYR A 80 16.62 14.68 2.34
C TYR A 80 15.19 15.07 2.04
N ASP A 81 15.02 16.11 1.22
CA ASP A 81 13.73 16.46 0.64
C ASP A 81 13.49 15.58 -0.59
N LEU A 82 12.39 14.83 -0.59
CA LEU A 82 12.10 13.85 -1.64
C LEU A 82 11.09 14.40 -2.66
N LEU A 83 9.95 14.88 -2.16
CA LEU A 83 8.85 15.32 -3.01
C LEU A 83 8.06 16.44 -2.35
N ARG A 84 7.91 17.55 -3.07
CA ARG A 84 6.96 18.61 -2.71
C ARG A 84 5.62 18.35 -3.40
N LEU A 85 4.56 18.25 -2.61
CA LEU A 85 3.18 18.10 -3.08
C LEU A 85 2.46 19.42 -2.89
N VAL A 86 1.87 19.94 -3.97
CA VAL A 86 1.06 21.17 -3.96
C VAL A 86 -0.38 20.78 -4.28
N ALA A 87 -1.25 20.85 -3.29
CA ALA A 87 -2.67 20.55 -3.46
C ALA A 87 -3.36 21.70 -4.20
N ALA A 88 -4.23 21.36 -5.16
CA ALA A 88 -5.05 22.37 -5.83
C ALA A 88 -6.00 23.05 -4.82
N PRO A 89 -6.44 24.30 -5.08
CA PRO A 89 -7.40 25.01 -4.21
C PRO A 89 -8.76 24.32 -4.07
N ARG A 90 -9.07 23.37 -4.97
CA ARG A 90 -10.26 22.52 -4.90
C ARG A 90 -9.85 21.09 -5.19
N LEU A 91 -10.24 20.18 -4.30
CA LEU A 91 -9.96 18.75 -4.41
C LEU A 91 -11.25 17.98 -4.67
N THR A 92 -11.15 16.90 -5.44
CA THR A 92 -12.26 15.94 -5.55
C THR A 92 -12.25 15.05 -4.30
N PRO A 93 -13.38 14.90 -3.58
CA PRO A 93 -13.44 14.03 -2.41
C PRO A 93 -13.14 12.58 -2.77
N SER A 94 -12.45 11.87 -1.88
CA SER A 94 -12.25 10.42 -1.98
C SER A 94 -13.04 9.72 -0.87
N PRO A 95 -13.46 8.45 -1.06
CA PRO A 95 -13.95 7.62 0.03
C PRO A 95 -12.95 7.58 1.20
N GLY A 96 -13.47 7.39 2.42
CA GLY A 96 -12.66 7.19 3.61
C GLY A 96 -11.93 5.84 3.58
N LEU A 97 -10.88 5.73 4.39
CA LEU A 97 -10.08 4.51 4.48
C LEU A 97 -10.83 3.42 5.27
N PRO A 98 -11.08 2.23 4.70
CA PRO A 98 -11.85 1.20 5.40
C PRO A 98 -11.03 0.56 6.52
N ALA A 99 -11.70 0.22 7.63
CA ALA A 99 -11.08 -0.38 8.82
C ALA A 99 -10.56 -1.82 8.61
N ARG A 100 -10.98 -2.48 7.52
CA ARG A 100 -10.52 -3.80 7.08
C ARG A 100 -10.28 -3.74 5.58
N LEU A 101 -9.08 -4.13 5.15
CA LEU A 101 -8.64 -4.01 3.76
C LEU A 101 -8.70 -5.35 3.01
N THR A 102 -8.65 -6.47 3.74
CA THR A 102 -8.73 -7.81 3.17
C THR A 102 -9.81 -8.66 3.83
N SER A 103 -10.38 -9.56 3.05
CA SER A 103 -11.21 -10.66 3.52
C SER A 103 -10.54 -11.97 3.11
N LEU A 104 -9.61 -12.45 3.93
CA LEU A 104 -9.08 -13.80 3.76
C LEU A 104 -10.22 -14.78 4.10
N VAL A 105 -10.65 -15.56 3.10
CA VAL A 105 -11.49 -16.74 3.36
C VAL A 105 -10.58 -17.77 4.06
N PRO A 106 -10.92 -18.27 5.26
CA PRO A 106 -10.13 -19.32 5.90
C PRO A 106 -10.01 -20.52 4.96
N PRO A 107 -8.83 -21.17 4.87
CA PRO A 107 -8.74 -22.43 4.15
C PRO A 107 -9.74 -23.42 4.79
N PRO A 108 -10.41 -24.26 3.99
CA PRO A 108 -11.28 -25.28 4.55
C PRO A 108 -10.48 -26.17 5.52
N PRO A 109 -11.12 -26.70 6.57
CA PRO A 109 -10.44 -27.54 7.54
C PRO A 109 -9.75 -28.72 6.85
N ALA A 110 -8.53 -29.04 7.26
CA ALA A 110 -7.69 -30.09 6.66
C ALA A 110 -8.34 -31.49 6.66
N ASN A 111 -9.37 -31.69 7.49
CA ASN A 111 -10.08 -32.96 7.66
C ASN A 111 -11.51 -32.94 7.06
N GLY A 112 -11.85 -31.96 6.23
CA GLY A 112 -13.11 -31.94 5.49
C GLY A 112 -13.12 -32.97 4.36
N PRO A 113 -14.29 -33.52 3.97
CA PRO A 113 -14.37 -34.38 2.79
C PRO A 113 -13.83 -33.62 1.56
N ALA A 114 -13.05 -34.30 0.72
CA ALA A 114 -12.49 -33.71 -0.49
C ALA A 114 -13.61 -33.04 -1.31
N PRO A 115 -13.37 -31.84 -1.89
CA PRO A 115 -14.38 -31.17 -2.68
C PRO A 115 -14.80 -32.08 -3.84
N SER A 116 -16.10 -32.36 -3.93
CA SER A 116 -16.67 -33.19 -4.99
C SER A 116 -16.39 -32.50 -6.33
N VAL A 117 -15.47 -33.04 -7.11
CA VAL A 117 -15.31 -32.65 -8.52
C VAL A 117 -16.62 -33.03 -9.23
N SER A 118 -17.38 -32.01 -9.63
CA SER A 118 -18.53 -32.17 -10.51
C SER A 118 -18.01 -32.52 -11.90
N THR A 119 -18.03 -33.80 -12.26
CA THR A 119 -17.86 -34.25 -13.65
C THR A 119 -19.16 -34.04 -14.40
N ALA A 120 -19.45 -32.80 -14.80
CA ALA A 120 -20.48 -32.56 -15.80
C ALA A 120 -19.98 -33.15 -17.14
N PRO A 121 -20.71 -34.05 -17.81
CA PRO A 121 -20.31 -34.54 -19.11
C PRO A 121 -20.38 -33.41 -20.13
N THR A 122 -19.28 -33.18 -20.84
CA THR A 122 -19.22 -32.27 -22.00
C THR A 122 -20.13 -32.84 -23.10
N SER A 123 -21.31 -32.25 -23.30
CA SER A 123 -22.14 -32.55 -24.48
C SER A 123 -21.54 -31.86 -25.70
N THR A 124 -20.89 -32.61 -26.58
CA THR A 124 -20.54 -32.14 -27.92
C THR A 124 -21.80 -32.09 -28.79
N SER A 125 -22.20 -30.90 -29.24
CA SER A 125 -23.23 -30.73 -30.27
C SER A 125 -22.58 -30.09 -31.49
N THR A 126 -22.33 -30.89 -32.52
CA THR A 126 -22.02 -30.42 -33.88
C THR A 126 -23.25 -30.70 -34.74
N ALA A 127 -24.00 -29.65 -35.09
CA ALA A 127 -25.05 -29.69 -36.09
C ALA A 127 -24.48 -29.13 -37.41
N TRP A 128 -24.60 -29.90 -38.48
CA TRP A 128 -24.28 -29.49 -39.84
C TRP A 128 -25.49 -28.82 -40.49
N THR A 129 -25.28 -27.68 -41.13
CA THR A 129 -25.91 -27.26 -42.39
C THR A 129 -24.99 -26.29 -43.10
#